data_AF-A0A7W1C6F4-F1
#
_entry.id   AF-A0A7W1C6F4-F1
#
_cell.length_a   1.000
_cell.length_b   1.000
_cell.length_c   1.000
_cell.angle_alpha   90.00
_cell.angle_beta   90.00
_cell.angle_gamma   90.00
#
_symmetry.space_group_name_H-M   'P 1'
#
loop_
_entity.id
_entity.type
_entity.pdbx_description
1 polymer ?
#
loop_
_entity_poly.entity_id
_entity_poly.type
_entity_poly.pdbx_seq_one_letter_code
_entity_poly.pdbx_strand_id
1 'polypeptide(L)' 'MIQLELDDAERQILAEVLKSYLSDLRMEIADTDRVDFRDMLKDRKAVIGKVLESLGEPVPPAS' A
#
# COMPACT_ATOMS: atom_id res chain seq x y z
N MET A 1 4.50 16.97 -8.26
CA MET A 1 3.59 16.57 -7.17
C MET A 1 2.17 16.95 -7.57
N ILE A 2 1.19 16.21 -7.07
CA ILE A 2 -0.24 16.49 -7.24
C ILE A 2 -0.81 16.68 -5.82
N GLN A 3 -1.77 17.56 -5.64
CA GLN A 3 -2.52 17.71 -4.39
C GLN A 3 -3.90 17.07 -4.56
N LEU A 4 -4.29 16.24 -3.60
CA LEU A 4 -5.64 15.73 -3.45
C LEU A 4 -6.26 16.44 -2.23
N GLU A 5 -7.42 17.05 -2.42
CA GLU A 5 -8.27 17.49 -1.32
C GLU A 5 -9.24 16.35 -1.01
N LEU A 6 -9.20 15.87 0.23
CA LEU A 6 -10.05 14.79 0.73
C LEU A 6 -10.67 15.26 2.05
N ASP A 7 -11.95 14.98 2.24
CA ASP A 7 -12.53 15.04 3.58
C ASP A 7 -12.07 13.84 4.45
N ASP A 8 -12.46 13.85 5.73
CA ASP A 8 -12.06 12.78 6.66
C ASP A 8 -12.62 11.40 6.26
N ALA A 9 -13.82 11.35 5.67
CA ALA A 9 -14.45 10.10 5.26
C ALA A 9 -13.78 9.53 4.01
N GLU A 10 -13.49 10.37 3.02
CA GLU A 10 -12.77 10.00 1.80
C GLU A 10 -11.34 9.54 2.13
N ARG A 11 -10.64 10.26 3.01
CA ARG A 11 -9.31 9.86 3.51
C ARG A 11 -9.35 8.48 4.16
N GLN A 12 -10.34 8.25 5.02
CA GLN A 12 -10.50 6.99 5.75
C GLN A 12 -10.79 5.82 4.79
N ILE A 13 -11.74 5.99 3.87
CA ILE A 13 -12.08 4.97 2.88
C ILE A 13 -10.88 4.66 1.97
N LEU A 14 -10.17 5.68 1.52
CA LEU A 14 -8.96 5.49 0.71
C LEU A 14 -7.90 4.71 1.48
N ALA A 15 -7.66 5.06 2.75
CA ALA A 15 -6.74 4.33 3.61
C ALA A 15 -7.14 2.86 3.79
N GLU A 16 -8.42 2.57 4.00
CA GLU A 16 -8.95 1.21 4.14
C GLU A 16 -8.75 0.37 2.87
N VAL A 17 -9.06 0.93 1.70
CA VAL A 17 -8.85 0.27 0.40
C VAL A 17 -7.37 -0.04 0.19
N LEU A 18 -6.49 0.92 0.47
CA LEU A 18 -5.04 0.75 0.33
C LEU A 18 -4.49 -0.29 1.31
N LYS A 19 -4.97 -0.33 2.56
CA LYS A 19 -4.60 -1.35 3.55
C LYS A 19 -5.06 -2.75 3.15
N SER A 20 -6.28 -2.88 2.60
CA SER A 20 -6.78 -4.15 2.08
C SER A 20 -5.87 -4.66 0.96
N TYR A 21 -5.58 -3.80 -0.02
CA TYR A 21 -4.71 -4.17 -1.14
C TYR A 21 -3.27 -4.50 -0.68
N LEU A 22 -2.75 -3.80 0.33
CA LEU A 22 -1.46 -4.10 0.92
C LEU A 22 -1.43 -5.49 1.59
N SER A 23 -2.53 -5.91 2.22
CA SER A 23 -2.67 -7.25 2.79
C SER A 23 -2.61 -8.33 1.70
N ASP A 24 -3.33 -8.12 0.59
CA ASP A 24 -3.34 -9.04 -0.55
C ASP A 24 -1.96 -9.15 -1.19
N LEU A 25 -1.27 -8.01 -1.39
CA LEU A 25 0.10 -7.99 -1.92
C LEU A 25 1.07 -8.79 -1.04
N ARG A 26 0.91 -8.76 0.29
CA ARG A 26 1.80 -9.54 1.19
C ARG A 26 1.62 -11.04 0.99
N MET A 27 0.38 -11.50 0.81
CA MET A 27 0.08 -12.90 0.50
C MET A 27 0.67 -13.28 -0.87
N GLU A 28 0.43 -12.46 -1.90
CA GLU A 28 0.92 -12.71 -3.26
C GLU A 28 2.46 -12.72 -3.34
N ILE A 29 3.13 -11.81 -2.62
CA ILE A 29 4.60 -11.79 -2.51
C ILE A 29 5.12 -13.09 -1.91
N ALA A 30 4.46 -13.63 -0.88
CA ALA A 30 4.90 -14.86 -0.24
C ALA A 30 4.85 -16.04 -1.21
N ASP A 31 3.76 -16.13 -1.98
CA ASP A 31 3.43 -17.24 -2.88
C ASP A 31 4.09 -17.15 -4.28
N THR A 32 4.80 -16.05 -4.60
CA THR A 32 5.39 -15.83 -5.92
C THR A 32 6.81 -16.39 -6.04
N ASP A 33 7.03 -17.45 -6.83
CA ASP A 33 8.39 -17.98 -7.05
C ASP A 33 9.23 -17.18 -8.05
N ARG A 34 8.59 -16.47 -8.99
CA ARG A 34 9.29 -15.68 -10.01
C ARG A 34 9.85 -14.39 -9.40
N VAL A 35 11.17 -14.31 -9.26
CA VAL A 35 11.90 -13.19 -8.63
C VAL A 35 11.49 -11.83 -9.20
N ASP A 36 11.51 -11.65 -10.53
CA ASP A 36 11.17 -10.37 -11.16
C ASP A 36 9.73 -9.92 -10.87
N PHE A 37 8.80 -10.88 -10.80
CA PHE A 37 7.40 -10.60 -10.45
C PHE A 37 7.29 -10.23 -8.96
N ARG A 38 8.00 -10.96 -8.09
CA ARG A 38 8.05 -10.68 -6.65
C ARG A 38 8.62 -9.30 -6.35
N ASP A 39 9.64 -8.86 -7.08
CA ASP A 39 10.24 -7.54 -6.89
C ASP A 39 9.31 -6.41 -7.36
N MET A 40 8.60 -6.58 -8.48
CA MET A 40 7.53 -5.65 -8.85
C MET A 40 6.45 -5.54 -7.76
N LEU A 41 6.04 -6.65 -7.14
CA LEU A 41 5.05 -6.61 -6.06
C LEU A 41 5.59 -5.86 -4.82
N LYS A 42 6.87 -6.02 -4.48
CA LYS A 42 7.52 -5.25 -3.40
C LYS A 42 7.57 -3.75 -3.72
N ASP A 43 7.83 -3.36 -4.96
CA ASP A 43 7.81 -1.95 -5.37
C ASP A 43 6.42 -1.35 -5.21
N ARG A 44 5.37 -2.09 -5.60
CA ARG A 44 3.97 -1.68 -5.35
C ARG A 44 3.68 -1.52 -3.86
N LYS A 45 4.08 -2.50 -3.03
CA LYS A 45 3.98 -2.44 -1.56
C LYS A 45 4.62 -1.16 -1.02
N ALA A 46 5.82 -0.81 -1.51
CA ALA A 46 6.55 0.37 -1.08
C ALA A 46 5.84 1.68 -1.48
N VAL A 47 5.31 1.76 -2.71
CA VAL A 47 4.55 2.94 -3.18
C VAL A 47 3.29 3.13 -2.33
N ILE A 48 2.51 2.07 -2.09
CA ILE A 48 1.29 2.14 -1.28
C ILE A 48 1.61 2.55 0.16
N GLY A 49 2.70 2.04 0.73
CA GLY A 49 3.18 2.46 2.05
C GLY A 49 3.40 3.97 2.14
N LYS A 50 4.07 4.57 1.15
CA LYS A 50 4.28 6.03 1.09
C LYS A 50 2.99 6.83 0.94
N VAL A 51 2.01 6.29 0.21
CA VAL A 51 0.70 6.94 0.09
C VAL A 51 -0.04 6.91 1.43
N LEU A 52 -0.03 5.77 2.15
CA LEU A 52 -0.61 5.66 3.49
C LEU A 52 0.06 6.60 4.49
N GLU A 53 1.39 6.75 4.45
CA GLU A 53 2.13 7.75 5.24
C GLU A 53 1.61 9.16 4.96
N SER A 54 1.39 9.49 3.67
CA SER A 54 0.88 10.79 3.25
C SER A 54 -0.56 11.03 3.71
N LEU A 55 -1.34 9.97 3.96
CA LEU A 55 -2.69 10.01 4.52
C LEU A 55 -2.69 10.06 6.07
N GLY A 56 -1.52 10.01 6.72
CA GLY A 56 -1.39 10.05 8.18
C GLY A 56 -1.63 8.69 8.86
N GLU A 57 -1.59 7.59 8.11
CA GLU A 57 -1.80 6.25 8.65
C GLU A 57 -0.48 5.64 9.18
N PRO A 58 -0.53 4.84 10.26
CA PRO A 58 0.66 4.17 10.75
C PRO A 58 1.14 3.16 9.71
N VAL A 59 2.43 3.26 9.36
CA VAL A 59 3.08 2.33 8.45
C VAL A 59 3.11 0.96 9.11
N PRO A 60 2.41 -0.05 8.56
CA PRO A 60 2.56 -1.40 9.09
C PRO A 60 4.00 -1.84 8.81
N PRO A 61 4.70 -2.45 9.79
CA PRO A 61 6.11 -2.74 9.68
C PRO A 61 6.42 -3.53 8.40
N ALA A 62 7.57 -3.23 7.81
CA ALA A 62 8.12 -3.99 6.71
C ALA A 62 8.50 -5.38 7.25
N SER A 63 7.52 -6.30 7.28
CA SER A 63 7.78 -7.74 7.29
C SER A 63 8.55 -8.11 6.03
#